data_AF-A0A7Y3FP77-F1
#
_entry.id   AF-A0A7Y3FP77-F1
#
_cell.length_a   1.000
_cell.length_b   1.000
_cell.length_c   1.000
_cell.angle_alpha   90.00
_cell.angle_beta   90.00
_cell.angle_gamma   90.00
#
_symmetry.space_group_name_H-M   'P 1'
#
loop_
_entity.id
_entity.type
_entity.pdbx_description
1 polymer ?
#
loop_
_entity_poly.entity_id
_entity_poly.type
_entity_poly.pdbx_seq_one_letter_code
_entity_poly.pdbx_strand_id
1 'polypeptide(L)'
;MKGYTTREVAEVLGLPTSRILSWTRRGLISPSRGAHGYVFSFQDIVLLRTARELLDADIPAKRVSQALEALRGQLPAGRPLSAVTISALGDRVLVRDEDTVWEPDTGQLRMDFPVSDVAEAARPVVRRALHEQGRDEGMTADDWYDSGVDLEAVSLEDAIVAYRHALELDATHSDAHLNLGRLLHESGRVKEAEEHYRRAATADPESARAFYNLGVALDDQSASAGAIEAYEAALRLDPELAVAHFNLSRLYEAGGRAADALAHLAHYKKILDRGGIGA
;
A
#
# COMPACT_ATOMS: atom_id res chain seq x y z
N MET A 1 4.22 25.83 34.49
CA MET A 1 4.86 25.38 33.24
C MET A 1 5.26 26.62 32.46
N LYS A 2 6.51 26.72 31.97
CA LYS A 2 6.93 27.84 31.10
C LYS A 2 6.19 27.67 29.76
N GLY A 3 5.39 28.66 29.37
CA GLY A 3 4.75 28.67 28.06
C GLY A 3 5.69 29.21 26.98
N TYR A 4 5.29 29.05 25.72
CA TYR A 4 6.05 29.42 24.54
C TYR A 4 5.68 30.83 24.07
N THR A 5 6.67 31.62 23.69
CA THR A 5 6.46 32.93 23.06
C THR A 5 5.98 32.78 21.61
N THR A 6 5.37 33.82 21.06
CA THR A 6 4.93 33.82 19.64
C THR A 6 6.08 33.47 18.67
N ARG A 7 7.32 33.86 19.00
CA ARG A 7 8.51 33.59 18.17
C ARG A 7 8.93 32.13 18.22
N GLU A 8 8.96 31.53 19.41
CA GLU A 8 9.28 30.10 19.57
C GLU A 8 8.22 29.22 18.89
N VAL A 9 6.94 29.60 18.98
CA VAL A 9 5.86 28.91 18.28
C VAL A 9 6.01 29.02 16.76
N ALA A 10 6.38 30.20 16.25
CA ALA A 10 6.66 30.41 14.82
C ALA A 10 7.78 29.49 14.31
N GLU A 11 8.83 29.33 15.10
CA GLU A 11 9.97 28.46 14.79
C GLU A 11 9.57 26.98 14.79
N VAL A 12 8.90 26.51 15.84
CA VAL A 12 8.44 25.12 15.97
C VAL A 12 7.49 24.71 14.85
N LEU A 13 6.64 25.64 14.39
CA LEU A 13 5.63 25.36 13.37
C LEU A 13 6.06 25.75 11.95
N GLY A 14 7.24 26.36 11.78
CA GLY A 14 7.67 26.92 10.49
C GLY A 14 6.68 27.94 9.90
N LEU A 15 5.98 28.71 10.75
CA LEU A 15 4.96 29.67 10.35
C LEU A 15 5.40 31.11 10.63
N PRO A 16 5.06 32.09 9.78
CA PRO A 16 5.35 33.48 10.07
C PRO A 16 4.56 33.95 11.30
N THR A 17 5.20 34.72 12.18
CA THR A 17 4.60 35.28 13.41
C THR A 17 3.33 36.09 13.12
N SER A 18 3.27 36.77 11.98
CA SER A 18 2.09 37.51 11.51
C SER A 18 0.86 36.62 11.31
N ARG A 19 1.06 35.38 10.83
CA ARG A 19 -0.02 34.41 10.63
C ARG A 19 -0.53 33.87 11.97
N ILE A 20 0.37 33.53 12.89
CA ILE A 20 0.01 33.12 14.27
C ILE A 20 -0.79 34.23 14.97
N LEU A 21 -0.30 35.47 14.94
CA LEU A 21 -1.00 36.62 15.51
C LEU A 21 -2.33 36.93 14.80
N SER A 22 -2.43 36.68 13.49
CA SER A 22 -3.69 36.79 12.76
C SER A 22 -4.71 35.75 13.22
N TRP A 23 -4.30 34.50 13.39
CA TRP A 23 -5.18 33.43 13.88
C TRP A 23 -5.61 33.66 15.34
N THR A 24 -4.70 34.11 16.20
CA THR A 24 -5.04 34.52 17.57
C THR A 24 -6.04 35.68 17.60
N ARG A 25 -5.87 36.72 16.75
CA ARG A 25 -6.83 37.83 16.66
C ARG A 25 -8.19 37.42 16.12
N ARG A 26 -8.24 36.40 15.25
CA ARG A 26 -9.47 35.84 14.70
C ARG A 26 -10.14 34.82 15.62
N GLY A 27 -9.60 34.60 16.83
CA GLY A 27 -10.19 33.71 17.83
C GLY A 27 -9.96 32.22 17.59
N LEU A 28 -9.12 31.85 16.61
CA LEU A 28 -8.84 30.45 16.30
C LEU A 28 -8.14 29.75 17.48
N ILE A 29 -7.35 30.50 18.27
CA ILE A 29 -6.75 30.07 19.53
C ILE A 29 -6.70 31.24 20.50
N SER A 30 -6.84 30.94 21.79
CA SER A 30 -6.88 31.92 22.87
C SER A 30 -5.75 31.67 23.89
N PRO A 31 -4.49 31.95 23.53
CA PRO A 31 -3.35 31.80 24.43
C PRO A 31 -3.42 32.83 25.56
N SER A 32 -2.73 32.55 26.66
CA SER A 32 -2.62 33.46 27.81
C SER A 32 -1.79 34.71 27.45
N ARG A 33 -1.99 35.82 28.19
CA ARG A 33 -1.14 37.02 28.06
C ARG A 33 -0.11 37.07 29.17
N GLY A 34 1.16 37.17 28.79
CA GLY A 34 2.28 37.47 29.68
C GLY A 34 2.73 38.93 29.56
N ALA A 35 3.77 39.29 30.32
CA ALA A 35 4.32 40.65 30.36
C ALA A 35 4.83 41.17 29.01
N HIS A 36 5.22 40.28 28.09
CA HIS A 36 5.84 40.61 26.81
C HIS A 36 5.04 40.09 25.59
N GLY A 37 3.73 39.85 25.76
CA GLY A 37 2.85 39.38 24.68
C GLY A 37 2.18 38.04 24.97
N TYR A 38 1.75 37.33 23.92
CA TYR A 38 1.07 36.04 24.06
C TYR A 38 2.03 34.92 24.51
N VAL A 39 1.54 34.11 25.45
CA VAL A 39 2.20 32.93 26.00
C VAL A 39 1.32 31.73 25.69
N PHE A 40 1.82 30.87 24.81
CA PHE A 40 1.16 29.68 24.29
C PHE A 40 1.49 28.46 25.15
N SER A 41 0.49 27.62 25.39
CA SER A 41 0.67 26.30 25.96
C SER A 41 1.11 25.30 24.90
N PHE A 42 1.55 24.11 25.33
CA PHE A 42 1.78 23.00 24.40
C PHE A 42 0.51 22.63 23.63
N GLN A 43 -0.66 22.69 24.28
CA GLN A 43 -1.95 22.45 23.65
C GLN A 43 -2.24 23.47 22.54
N ASP A 44 -1.88 24.74 22.74
CA ASP A 44 -2.03 25.79 21.72
C ASP A 44 -1.14 25.51 20.50
N ILE A 45 0.06 24.95 20.70
CA ILE A 45 0.96 24.58 19.60
C ILE A 45 0.37 23.42 18.78
N VAL A 46 -0.17 22.39 19.45
CA VAL A 46 -0.84 21.27 18.78
C VAL A 46 -2.04 21.79 17.97
N LEU A 47 -2.86 22.67 18.55
CA LEU A 47 -3.97 23.32 17.84
C LEU A 47 -3.54 24.13 16.62
N LEU A 48 -2.48 24.92 16.73
CA LEU A 48 -1.94 25.68 15.59
C LEU A 48 -1.45 24.76 14.48
N ARG A 49 -0.80 23.65 14.83
CA ARG A 49 -0.34 22.66 13.86
C ARG A 49 -1.52 22.02 13.13
N THR A 50 -2.52 21.54 13.87
CA THR A 50 -3.74 20.97 13.29
C THR A 50 -4.47 21.98 12.41
N ALA A 51 -4.63 23.22 12.88
CA ALA A 51 -5.27 24.26 12.10
C ALA A 51 -4.54 24.53 10.78
N ARG A 52 -3.20 24.53 10.79
CA ARG A 52 -2.39 24.64 9.57
C ARG A 52 -2.69 23.48 8.62
N GLU A 53 -2.61 22.25 9.10
CA GLU A 53 -2.83 21.05 8.28
C GLU A 53 -4.24 21.01 7.66
N LEU A 54 -5.27 21.45 8.40
CA LEU A 54 -6.64 21.54 7.88
C LEU A 54 -6.81 22.67 6.84
N LEU A 55 -6.14 23.81 7.04
CA LEU A 55 -6.15 24.91 6.08
C LEU A 55 -5.39 24.55 4.80
N ASP A 56 -4.29 23.80 4.91
CA ASP A 56 -3.52 23.29 3.76
C ASP A 56 -4.32 22.24 2.97
N ALA A 57 -5.29 21.58 3.62
CA ALA A 57 -6.28 20.69 2.99
C ALA A 57 -7.52 21.44 2.45
N ASP A 58 -7.40 22.75 2.18
CA ASP A 58 -8.45 23.62 1.63
C ASP A 58 -9.75 23.73 2.46
N ILE A 59 -9.72 23.36 3.76
CA ILE A 59 -10.88 23.55 4.63
C ILE A 59 -11.05 25.04 4.95
N PRO A 60 -12.26 25.62 4.79
CA PRO A 60 -12.50 27.02 5.08
C PRO A 60 -12.11 27.40 6.52
N ALA A 61 -11.36 28.50 6.69
CA ALA A 61 -10.85 28.93 8.00
C ALA A 61 -11.93 29.10 9.09
N LYS A 62 -13.15 29.49 8.69
CA LYS A 62 -14.30 29.58 9.61
C LYS A 62 -14.68 28.20 10.18
N ARG A 63 -14.67 27.16 9.34
CA ARG A 63 -14.99 25.78 9.72
C ARG A 63 -13.87 25.16 10.55
N VAL A 64 -12.60 25.41 10.22
CA VAL A 64 -11.46 25.03 11.07
C VAL A 64 -11.60 25.63 12.47
N SER A 65 -11.91 26.92 12.56
CA SER A 65 -12.10 27.60 13.85
C SER A 65 -13.26 26.99 14.65
N GLN A 66 -14.41 26.75 14.01
CA GLN A 66 -15.58 26.14 14.66
C GLN A 66 -15.31 24.72 15.15
N ALA A 67 -14.64 23.90 14.33
CA ALA A 67 -14.29 22.53 14.65
C ALA A 67 -13.34 22.45 15.86
N LEU A 68 -12.28 23.27 15.88
CA LEU A 68 -11.32 23.30 16.99
C LEU A 68 -11.94 23.85 18.29
N GLU A 69 -12.83 24.84 18.18
CA GLU A 69 -13.55 25.39 19.32
C GLU A 69 -14.54 24.37 19.91
N ALA A 70 -15.32 23.71 19.05
CA ALA A 70 -16.25 22.67 19.48
C ALA A 70 -15.53 21.47 20.10
N LEU A 71 -14.39 21.06 19.51
CA LEU A 71 -13.56 19.97 20.05
C LEU A 71 -13.02 20.31 21.44
N ARG A 72 -12.65 21.56 21.70
CA ARG A 72 -12.23 22.02 23.03
C ARG A 72 -13.35 21.91 24.08
N GLY A 73 -14.61 22.05 23.67
CA GLY A 73 -15.78 21.91 24.54
C GLY A 73 -16.28 20.47 24.71
N GLN A 74 -15.99 19.58 23.76
CA GLN A 74 -16.47 18.19 23.74
C GLN A 74 -15.51 17.20 24.39
N LEU A 75 -14.22 17.52 24.51
CA LEU A 75 -13.26 16.66 25.19
C LEU A 75 -13.52 16.65 26.71
N PRO A 76 -13.60 15.48 27.37
CA PRO A 76 -13.72 15.37 28.82
C PRO A 76 -12.60 16.16 29.50
N ALA A 77 -12.92 16.90 30.56
CA ALA A 77 -11.99 17.78 31.27
C ALA A 77 -10.68 17.04 31.61
N GLY A 78 -9.60 17.36 30.88
CA GLY A 78 -8.27 16.81 31.08
C GLY A 78 -7.73 15.89 29.98
N ARG A 79 -8.52 15.43 28.99
CA ARG A 79 -7.97 14.70 27.83
C ARG A 79 -7.31 15.68 26.84
N PRO A 80 -6.01 15.52 26.50
CA PRO A 80 -5.34 16.40 25.55
C PRO A 80 -5.81 16.13 24.12
N LEU A 81 -5.80 17.16 23.27
CA LEU A 81 -6.10 17.04 21.83
C LEU A 81 -5.18 16.06 21.08
N SER A 82 -4.02 15.72 21.65
CA SER A 82 -3.14 14.68 21.13
C SER A 82 -3.70 13.25 21.28
N ALA A 83 -4.78 13.06 22.06
CA ALA A 83 -5.42 11.76 22.25
C ALA A 83 -6.43 11.42 21.14
N VAL A 84 -6.75 12.36 20.27
CA VAL A 84 -7.71 12.19 19.18
C VAL A 84 -7.04 12.42 17.83
N THR A 85 -7.48 11.70 16.80
CA THR A 85 -7.00 11.90 15.43
C THR A 85 -7.96 12.85 14.71
N ILE A 86 -7.43 13.95 14.17
CA ILE A 86 -8.21 14.95 13.42
C ILE A 86 -7.85 14.80 11.95
N SER A 87 -8.84 14.66 11.08
CA SER A 87 -8.66 14.45 9.64
C SER A 87 -9.59 15.33 8.81
N ALA A 88 -9.18 15.61 7.57
CA ALA A 88 -9.95 16.33 6.58
C ALA A 88 -10.58 15.35 5.58
N LEU A 89 -11.89 15.46 5.33
CA LEU A 89 -12.59 14.72 4.27
C LEU A 89 -13.44 15.70 3.45
N GLY A 90 -12.91 16.10 2.30
CA GLY A 90 -13.51 17.17 1.50
C GLY A 90 -13.53 18.49 2.27
N ASP A 91 -14.71 19.09 2.44
CA ASP A 91 -14.91 20.35 3.17
C ASP A 91 -15.14 20.16 4.69
N ARG A 92 -14.95 18.95 5.20
CA ARG A 92 -15.33 18.55 6.57
C ARG A 92 -14.13 18.20 7.43
N VAL A 93 -14.28 18.46 8.74
CA VAL A 93 -13.34 18.03 9.77
C VAL A 93 -13.93 16.83 10.49
N LEU A 94 -13.17 15.74 10.58
CA LEU A 94 -13.54 14.54 11.32
C LEU A 94 -12.61 14.36 12.50
N VAL A 95 -13.17 13.99 13.65
CA VAL A 95 -12.41 13.64 14.85
C VAL A 95 -12.68 12.17 15.15
N ARG A 96 -11.60 11.42 15.37
CA ARG A 96 -11.63 10.01 15.79
C ARG A 96 -11.04 9.88 17.19
N ASP A 97 -11.81 9.26 18.09
CA ASP A 97 -11.38 8.82 19.42
C ASP A 97 -11.74 7.33 19.54
N GLU A 98 -10.72 6.48 19.65
CA GLU A 98 -10.86 5.01 19.60
C GLU A 98 -11.73 4.57 18.40
N ASP A 99 -12.89 3.96 18.64
CA ASP A 99 -13.83 3.46 17.62
C ASP A 99 -14.93 4.48 17.24
N THR A 100 -14.87 5.70 17.78
CA THR A 100 -15.88 6.74 17.53
C THR A 100 -15.35 7.80 16.58
N VAL A 101 -16.04 8.00 15.46
CA VAL A 101 -15.78 9.12 14.54
C VAL A 101 -16.95 10.10 14.61
N TRP A 102 -16.67 11.40 14.64
CA TRP A 102 -17.71 12.43 14.61
C TRP A 102 -17.25 13.72 13.94
N GLU A 103 -18.22 14.50 13.49
CA GLU A 103 -18.02 15.87 13.02
C GLU A 103 -18.12 16.82 14.24
N PRO A 104 -17.03 17.52 14.63
CA PRO A 104 -16.99 18.27 15.88
C PRO A 104 -17.89 19.52 15.84
N ASP A 105 -18.07 20.14 14.67
CA ASP A 105 -18.89 21.34 14.50
C ASP A 105 -20.40 21.06 14.62
N THR A 106 -20.85 19.87 14.25
CA THR A 106 -22.27 19.47 14.32
C THR A 106 -22.60 18.51 15.47
N GLY A 107 -21.59 17.83 16.02
CA GLY A 107 -21.77 16.74 16.99
C GLY A 107 -22.31 15.45 16.35
N GLN A 108 -22.35 15.37 15.02
CA GLN A 108 -22.87 14.21 14.33
C GLN A 108 -21.90 13.02 14.45
N LEU A 109 -22.33 11.98 15.17
CA LEU A 109 -21.64 10.68 15.21
C LEU A 109 -21.69 10.04 13.82
N ARG A 110 -20.54 9.59 13.34
CA ARG A 110 -20.40 8.79 12.13
C ARG A 110 -20.04 7.37 12.52
N MET A 111 -20.90 6.46 12.12
CA MET A 111 -20.58 5.05 12.13
C MET A 111 -19.72 4.80 10.89
N ASP A 112 -18.42 4.64 11.10
CA ASP A 112 -17.53 4.09 10.09
C ASP A 112 -17.88 2.61 9.96
N PHE A 113 -18.83 2.27 9.10
CA PHE A 113 -18.98 0.89 8.63
C PHE A 113 -17.91 0.71 7.55
N PRO A 114 -16.86 -0.10 7.77
CA PRO A 114 -15.94 -0.42 6.70
C PRO A 114 -16.75 -1.09 5.60
N VAL A 115 -16.91 -0.41 4.46
CA VAL A 115 -17.54 -1.01 3.29
C VAL A 115 -16.69 -2.19 2.80
N SER A 116 -15.42 -2.28 3.20
CA SER A 116 -14.59 -3.48 3.02
C SER A 116 -15.23 -4.72 3.63
N ASP A 117 -15.87 -4.61 4.80
CA ASP A 117 -16.37 -5.79 5.51
C ASP A 117 -17.69 -6.25 4.91
N VAL A 118 -18.53 -5.30 4.48
CA VAL A 118 -19.76 -5.59 3.74
C VAL A 118 -19.43 -6.02 2.32
N ALA A 119 -18.42 -5.45 1.66
CA ALA A 119 -17.99 -5.85 0.32
C ALA A 119 -17.34 -7.23 0.34
N GLU A 120 -16.52 -7.56 1.35
CA GLU A 120 -15.96 -8.91 1.53
C GLU A 120 -17.03 -9.93 1.95
N ALA A 121 -17.94 -9.57 2.85
CA ALA A 121 -19.05 -10.45 3.22
C ALA A 121 -20.09 -10.60 2.11
N ALA A 122 -20.27 -9.57 1.28
CA ALA A 122 -21.15 -9.60 0.12
C ALA A 122 -20.44 -10.13 -1.12
N ARG A 123 -19.10 -10.27 -1.16
CA ARG A 123 -18.38 -10.83 -2.31
C ARG A 123 -18.92 -12.19 -2.73
N PRO A 124 -19.19 -13.16 -1.82
CA PRO A 124 -19.83 -14.42 -2.18
C PRO A 124 -21.26 -14.24 -2.73
N VAL A 125 -22.03 -13.28 -2.21
CA VAL A 125 -23.43 -13.06 -2.58
C VAL A 125 -23.55 -12.28 -3.90
N VAL A 126 -22.68 -11.30 -4.12
CA VAL A 126 -22.54 -10.50 -5.34
C VAL A 126 -21.87 -11.34 -6.44
N ARG A 127 -20.84 -12.14 -6.13
CA ARG A 127 -20.34 -13.19 -7.05
C ARG A 127 -21.50 -14.10 -7.42
N ARG A 128 -22.18 -14.71 -6.46
CA ARG A 128 -23.31 -15.61 -6.75
C ARG A 128 -24.38 -14.95 -7.61
N ALA A 129 -24.76 -13.71 -7.33
CA ALA A 129 -25.76 -12.98 -8.11
C ALA A 129 -25.27 -12.61 -9.54
N LEU A 130 -23.96 -12.40 -9.73
CA LEU A 130 -23.34 -12.19 -11.05
C LEU A 130 -23.14 -13.52 -11.80
N HIS A 131 -22.82 -14.62 -11.10
CA HIS A 131 -22.68 -15.98 -11.64
C HIS A 131 -24.05 -16.57 -12.06
N GLU A 132 -25.11 -16.32 -11.30
CA GLU A 132 -26.48 -16.77 -11.60
C GLU A 132 -27.07 -16.12 -12.87
N GLN A 133 -26.44 -15.09 -13.45
CA GLN A 133 -26.92 -14.40 -14.65
C GLN A 133 -26.25 -14.81 -15.98
N GLY A 134 -25.52 -15.94 -16.03
CA GLY A 134 -25.47 -16.73 -17.27
C GLY A 134 -24.15 -16.86 -18.03
N ARG A 135 -23.01 -17.08 -17.35
CA ARG A 135 -21.76 -17.52 -18.02
C ARG A 135 -21.13 -18.81 -17.48
N ASP A 136 -21.61 -19.35 -16.36
CA ASP A 136 -20.86 -20.33 -15.56
C ASP A 136 -21.35 -21.79 -15.66
N GLU A 137 -22.41 -22.05 -16.43
CA GLU A 137 -22.88 -23.43 -16.62
C GLU A 137 -21.95 -24.18 -17.60
N GLY A 138 -20.88 -24.77 -17.07
CA GLY A 138 -20.06 -25.78 -17.76
C GLY A 138 -18.65 -25.39 -18.17
N MET A 139 -18.12 -24.25 -17.70
CA MET A 139 -16.72 -23.88 -17.94
C MET A 139 -15.76 -24.75 -17.13
N THR A 140 -14.68 -25.19 -17.77
CA THR A 140 -13.59 -25.93 -17.13
C THR A 140 -12.57 -24.97 -16.50
N ALA A 141 -11.61 -25.51 -15.73
CA ALA A 141 -10.51 -24.71 -15.20
C ALA A 141 -9.70 -24.03 -16.32
N ASP A 142 -9.51 -24.73 -17.45
CA ASP A 142 -8.82 -24.21 -18.63
C ASP A 142 -9.62 -23.09 -19.30
N ASP A 143 -10.94 -23.22 -19.43
CA ASP A 143 -11.79 -22.16 -20.00
C ASP A 143 -11.74 -20.87 -19.14
N TRP A 144 -11.70 -21.03 -17.82
CA TRP A 144 -11.52 -19.92 -16.88
C TRP A 144 -10.12 -19.32 -16.93
N TYR A 145 -9.10 -20.14 -17.12
CA TYR A 145 -7.72 -19.68 -17.34
C TYR A 145 -7.61 -18.86 -18.64
N ASP A 146 -8.11 -19.38 -19.76
CA ASP A 146 -8.10 -18.72 -21.06
C ASP A 146 -8.86 -17.38 -21.00
N SER A 147 -10.00 -17.36 -20.32
CA SER A 147 -10.74 -16.11 -20.06
C SER A 147 -9.92 -15.11 -19.25
N GLY A 148 -9.15 -15.59 -18.26
CA GLY A 148 -8.24 -14.74 -17.48
C GLY A 148 -7.16 -14.11 -18.36
N VAL A 149 -6.56 -14.89 -19.26
CA VAL A 149 -5.56 -14.42 -20.22
C VAL A 149 -6.14 -13.33 -21.12
N ASP A 150 -7.33 -13.54 -21.68
CA ASP A 150 -8.02 -12.55 -22.53
C ASP A 150 -8.33 -11.24 -21.77
N LEU A 151 -8.68 -11.35 -20.50
CA LEU A 151 -9.05 -10.22 -19.66
C LEU A 151 -7.86 -9.36 -19.24
N GLU A 152 -6.61 -9.86 -19.25
CA GLU A 152 -5.45 -9.05 -18.82
C GLU A 152 -5.26 -7.77 -19.65
N ALA A 153 -5.63 -7.79 -20.93
CA ALA A 153 -5.56 -6.62 -21.80
C ALA A 153 -6.69 -5.60 -21.53
N VAL A 154 -7.73 -6.00 -20.81
CA VAL A 154 -8.98 -5.24 -20.60
C VAL A 154 -9.12 -4.77 -19.16
N SER A 155 -8.98 -5.69 -18.20
CA SER A 155 -9.22 -5.50 -16.78
C SER A 155 -8.42 -6.50 -15.96
N LEU A 156 -7.39 -6.02 -15.27
CA LEU A 156 -6.56 -6.84 -14.38
C LEU A 156 -7.36 -7.41 -13.19
N GLU A 157 -8.40 -6.70 -12.73
CA GLU A 157 -9.26 -7.18 -11.64
C GLU A 157 -10.09 -8.39 -12.07
N ASP A 158 -10.67 -8.34 -13.27
CA ASP A 158 -11.45 -9.45 -13.81
C ASP A 158 -10.57 -10.65 -14.17
N ALA A 159 -9.35 -10.41 -14.66
CA ALA A 159 -8.37 -11.49 -14.90
C ALA A 159 -8.00 -12.23 -13.61
N ILE A 160 -7.78 -11.51 -12.50
CA ILE A 160 -7.54 -12.10 -11.18
C ILE A 160 -8.74 -12.96 -10.73
N VAL A 161 -9.97 -12.49 -10.96
CA VAL A 161 -11.19 -13.25 -10.64
C VAL A 161 -11.27 -14.53 -11.45
N ALA A 162 -10.99 -14.46 -12.76
CA ALA A 162 -11.00 -15.62 -13.65
C ALA A 162 -9.95 -16.67 -13.27
N TYR A 163 -8.70 -16.26 -13.00
CA TYR A 163 -7.66 -17.18 -12.53
C TYR A 163 -8.01 -17.82 -11.18
N ARG A 164 -8.68 -17.08 -10.28
CA ARG A 164 -9.17 -17.67 -9.03
C ARG A 164 -10.23 -18.73 -9.26
N HIS A 165 -11.14 -18.54 -10.23
CA HIS A 165 -12.11 -19.57 -10.58
C HIS A 165 -11.45 -20.80 -11.21
N ALA A 166 -10.46 -20.60 -12.09
CA ALA A 166 -9.64 -21.71 -12.60
C ALA A 166 -9.04 -22.53 -11.44
N LEU A 167 -8.50 -21.85 -10.42
CA LEU A 167 -7.90 -22.48 -9.23
C LEU A 167 -8.92 -23.05 -8.22
N GLU A 168 -10.16 -22.56 -8.22
CA GLU A 168 -11.27 -23.16 -7.46
C GLU A 168 -11.69 -24.50 -8.09
N LEU A 169 -11.62 -24.62 -9.42
CA LEU A 169 -11.94 -25.85 -10.17
C LEU A 169 -10.77 -26.83 -10.23
N ASP A 170 -9.54 -26.34 -10.40
CA ASP A 170 -8.31 -27.11 -10.36
C ASP A 170 -7.25 -26.36 -9.53
N ALA A 171 -7.11 -26.75 -8.27
CA ALA A 171 -6.14 -26.17 -7.35
C ALA A 171 -4.68 -26.46 -7.72
N THR A 172 -4.43 -27.33 -8.71
CA THR A 172 -3.10 -27.68 -9.23
C THR A 172 -2.81 -27.05 -10.60
N HIS A 173 -3.67 -26.15 -11.08
CA HIS A 173 -3.45 -25.47 -12.36
C HIS A 173 -2.23 -24.53 -12.31
N SER A 174 -1.10 -25.02 -12.81
CA SER A 174 0.20 -24.36 -12.69
C SER A 174 0.22 -22.99 -13.38
N ASP A 175 -0.33 -22.89 -14.59
CA ASP A 175 -0.32 -21.64 -15.35
C ASP A 175 -1.25 -20.57 -14.75
N ALA A 176 -2.40 -20.96 -14.19
CA ALA A 176 -3.26 -20.04 -13.44
C ALA A 176 -2.55 -19.51 -12.19
N HIS A 177 -1.80 -20.35 -11.47
CA HIS A 177 -0.95 -19.90 -10.38
C HIS A 177 0.16 -18.95 -10.84
N LEU A 178 0.81 -19.21 -11.98
CA LEU A 178 1.85 -18.33 -12.52
C LEU A 178 1.32 -16.96 -12.90
N ASN A 179 0.22 -16.91 -13.63
CA ASN A 179 -0.34 -15.64 -14.09
C ASN A 179 -0.95 -14.85 -12.93
N LEU A 180 -1.68 -15.50 -12.02
CA LEU A 180 -2.17 -14.84 -10.81
C LEU A 180 -1.02 -14.32 -9.93
N GLY A 181 0.03 -15.13 -9.74
CA GLY A 181 1.23 -14.71 -9.01
C GLY A 181 1.87 -13.47 -9.64
N ARG A 182 1.98 -13.41 -10.97
CA ARG A 182 2.51 -12.25 -11.69
C ARG A 182 1.68 -10.99 -11.49
N LEU A 183 0.36 -11.08 -11.65
CA LEU A 183 -0.52 -9.92 -11.44
C LEU A 183 -0.45 -9.41 -9.99
N LEU A 184 -0.39 -10.31 -9.02
CA LEU A 184 -0.19 -9.94 -7.61
C LEU A 184 1.16 -9.28 -7.38
N HIS A 185 2.23 -9.79 -7.99
CA HIS A 185 3.57 -9.22 -7.92
C HIS A 185 3.60 -7.78 -8.47
N GLU A 186 3.05 -7.58 -9.66
CA GLU A 186 2.94 -6.26 -10.31
C GLU A 186 2.10 -5.27 -9.48
N SER A 187 1.11 -5.76 -8.72
CA SER A 187 0.32 -4.95 -7.78
C SER A 187 1.00 -4.67 -6.43
N GLY A 188 2.26 -5.12 -6.24
CA GLY A 188 3.03 -4.95 -5.00
C GLY A 188 2.73 -5.98 -3.91
N ARG A 189 1.89 -6.98 -4.18
CA ARG A 189 1.53 -8.06 -3.24
C ARG A 189 2.52 -9.22 -3.31
N VAL A 190 3.81 -8.90 -3.17
CA VAL A 190 4.93 -9.82 -3.43
C VAL A 190 4.87 -11.12 -2.61
N LYS A 191 4.44 -11.06 -1.34
CA LYS A 191 4.29 -12.26 -0.49
C LYS A 191 3.24 -13.23 -1.00
N GLU A 192 2.14 -12.73 -1.53
CA GLU A 192 1.07 -13.57 -2.08
C GLU A 192 1.48 -14.13 -3.44
N ALA A 193 2.22 -13.34 -4.23
CA ALA A 193 2.84 -13.82 -5.45
C ALA A 193 3.81 -14.99 -5.18
N GLU A 194 4.66 -14.88 -4.16
CA GLU A 194 5.57 -15.96 -3.75
C GLU A 194 4.83 -17.27 -3.47
N GLU A 195 3.73 -17.23 -2.71
CA GLU A 195 2.92 -18.40 -2.41
C GLU A 195 2.36 -19.05 -3.69
N HIS A 196 1.86 -18.24 -4.62
CA HIS A 196 1.38 -18.74 -5.92
C HIS A 196 2.50 -19.33 -6.78
N TYR A 197 3.68 -18.71 -6.82
CA TYR A 197 4.83 -19.27 -7.55
C TYR A 197 5.34 -20.58 -6.94
N ARG A 198 5.32 -20.72 -5.61
CA ARG A 198 5.64 -22.01 -4.94
C ARG A 198 4.62 -23.09 -5.32
N ARG A 199 3.34 -22.76 -5.38
CA ARG A 199 2.30 -23.70 -5.83
C ARG A 199 2.45 -24.07 -7.29
N ALA A 200 2.74 -23.11 -8.17
CA ALA A 200 3.06 -23.39 -9.57
C ALA A 200 4.26 -24.33 -9.72
N ALA A 201 5.36 -24.06 -9.00
CA ALA A 201 6.55 -24.92 -9.04
C ALA A 201 6.31 -26.32 -8.43
N THR A 202 5.33 -26.44 -7.52
CA THR A 202 4.93 -27.75 -6.96
C THR A 202 4.04 -28.51 -7.94
N ALA A 203 3.12 -27.81 -8.61
CA ALA A 203 2.21 -28.39 -9.60
C ALA A 203 2.95 -28.82 -10.88
N ASP A 204 3.91 -28.01 -11.33
CA ASP A 204 4.79 -28.32 -12.45
C ASP A 204 6.27 -28.14 -12.05
N PRO A 205 6.92 -29.21 -11.56
CA PRO A 205 8.33 -29.20 -11.19
C PRO A 205 9.30 -29.01 -12.37
N GLU A 206 8.83 -29.06 -13.62
CA GLU A 206 9.64 -28.85 -14.82
C GLU A 206 9.49 -27.41 -15.37
N SER A 207 8.74 -26.54 -14.68
CA SER A 207 8.53 -25.15 -15.09
C SER A 207 9.70 -24.25 -14.68
N ALA A 208 10.65 -24.02 -15.59
CA ALA A 208 11.71 -23.03 -15.40
C ALA A 208 11.16 -21.63 -15.07
N ARG A 209 10.02 -21.27 -15.68
CA ARG A 209 9.31 -19.99 -15.45
C ARG A 209 8.81 -19.87 -14.01
N ALA A 210 8.28 -20.93 -13.42
CA ALA A 210 7.81 -20.91 -12.03
C ALA A 210 8.96 -20.66 -11.05
N PHE A 211 10.08 -21.37 -11.23
CA PHE A 211 11.27 -21.17 -10.40
C PHE A 211 11.90 -19.78 -10.60
N TYR A 212 11.95 -19.28 -11.84
CA TYR A 212 12.45 -17.93 -12.10
C TYR A 212 11.61 -16.86 -11.40
N ASN A 213 10.28 -16.91 -11.55
CA ASN A 213 9.37 -15.95 -10.93
C ASN A 213 9.38 -16.04 -9.39
N LEU A 214 9.52 -17.25 -8.84
CA LEU A 214 9.77 -17.43 -7.40
C LEU A 214 11.08 -16.77 -6.96
N GLY A 215 12.15 -16.90 -7.75
CA GLY A 215 13.43 -16.25 -7.49
C GLY A 215 13.33 -14.74 -7.47
N VAL A 216 12.56 -14.16 -8.41
CA VAL A 216 12.29 -12.71 -8.44
C VAL A 216 11.54 -12.26 -7.19
N ALA A 217 10.45 -12.93 -6.83
CA ALA A 217 9.66 -12.57 -5.65
C ALA A 217 10.46 -12.69 -4.33
N LEU A 218 11.40 -13.64 -4.25
CA LEU A 218 12.29 -13.79 -3.10
C LEU A 218 13.38 -12.71 -3.06
N ASP A 219 13.95 -12.32 -4.21
CA ASP A 219 14.93 -11.24 -4.32
C ASP A 219 14.31 -9.89 -3.91
N ASP A 220 13.10 -9.60 -4.37
CA ASP A 220 12.35 -8.38 -4.01
C ASP A 220 12.04 -8.30 -2.50
N GLN A 221 11.97 -9.46 -1.83
CA GLN A 221 11.83 -9.56 -0.37
C GLN A 221 13.16 -9.60 0.38
N SER A 222 14.29 -9.40 -0.31
CA SER A 222 15.65 -9.53 0.23
C SER A 222 15.97 -10.93 0.80
N ALA A 223 15.25 -11.96 0.38
CA ALA A 223 15.48 -13.35 0.77
C ALA A 223 16.51 -14.02 -0.16
N SER A 224 17.74 -13.48 -0.17
CA SER A 224 18.77 -13.79 -1.17
C SER A 224 19.12 -15.28 -1.27
N ALA A 225 19.15 -16.03 -0.17
CA ALA A 225 19.45 -17.46 -0.20
C ALA A 225 18.38 -18.25 -0.97
N GLY A 226 17.10 -17.99 -0.68
CA GLY A 226 15.99 -18.62 -1.38
C GLY A 226 15.90 -18.18 -2.84
N ALA A 227 16.20 -16.93 -3.14
CA ALA A 227 16.26 -16.43 -4.51
C ALA A 227 17.32 -17.15 -5.34
N ILE A 228 18.53 -17.35 -4.78
CA ILE A 228 19.60 -18.11 -5.43
C ILE A 228 19.15 -19.55 -5.72
N GLU A 229 18.58 -20.24 -4.73
CA GLU A 229 18.09 -21.63 -4.92
C GLU A 229 17.04 -21.73 -6.03
N ALA A 230 16.10 -20.78 -6.09
CA ALA A 230 15.07 -20.73 -7.11
C ALA A 230 15.67 -20.42 -8.51
N TYR A 231 16.57 -19.45 -8.64
CA TYR A 231 17.20 -19.17 -9.93
C TYR A 231 18.08 -20.32 -10.41
N GLU A 232 18.79 -21.01 -9.52
CA GLU A 232 19.53 -22.22 -9.87
C GLU A 232 18.62 -23.36 -10.31
N ALA A 233 17.44 -23.49 -9.69
CA ALA A 233 16.42 -24.43 -10.15
C ALA A 233 15.92 -24.10 -11.56
N ALA A 234 15.65 -22.82 -11.83
CA ALA A 234 15.28 -22.37 -13.17
C ALA A 234 16.38 -22.68 -14.20
N LEU A 235 17.66 -22.45 -13.88
CA LEU A 235 18.79 -22.73 -14.77
C LEU A 235 19.10 -24.22 -14.95
N ARG A 236 18.71 -25.09 -14.00
CA ARG A 236 18.79 -26.55 -14.22
C ARG A 236 17.82 -27.00 -15.32
N LEU A 237 16.67 -26.34 -15.44
CA LEU A 237 15.62 -26.65 -16.41
C LEU A 237 15.84 -25.92 -17.74
N ASP A 238 16.24 -24.65 -17.69
CA ASP A 238 16.62 -23.84 -18.86
C ASP A 238 17.98 -23.16 -18.64
N PRO A 239 19.08 -23.83 -19.05
CA PRO A 239 20.43 -23.28 -18.91
C PRO A 239 20.72 -22.02 -19.74
N GLU A 240 19.89 -21.66 -20.71
CA GLU A 240 20.09 -20.48 -21.57
C GLU A 240 19.19 -19.30 -21.12
N LEU A 241 18.53 -19.39 -19.96
CA LEU A 241 17.74 -18.31 -19.38
C LEU A 241 18.65 -17.15 -18.92
N ALA A 242 18.97 -16.27 -19.86
CA ALA A 242 19.93 -15.16 -19.68
C ALA A 242 19.62 -14.29 -18.45
N VAL A 243 18.34 -13.96 -18.24
CA VAL A 243 17.90 -13.11 -17.12
C VAL A 243 18.18 -13.76 -15.75
N ALA A 244 18.09 -15.09 -15.62
CA ALA A 244 18.43 -15.79 -14.38
C ALA A 244 19.94 -15.76 -14.12
N HIS A 245 20.77 -15.90 -15.16
CA HIS A 245 22.22 -15.69 -15.04
C HIS A 245 22.57 -14.27 -14.58
N PHE A 246 21.91 -13.25 -15.13
CA PHE A 246 22.12 -11.87 -14.69
C PHE A 246 21.75 -11.68 -13.21
N ASN A 247 20.58 -12.16 -12.78
CA ASN A 247 20.12 -12.02 -11.40
C ASN A 247 21.03 -12.77 -10.40
N LEU A 248 21.44 -14.00 -10.73
CA LEU A 248 22.40 -14.75 -9.91
C LEU A 248 23.76 -14.04 -9.81
N SER A 249 24.24 -13.44 -10.90
CA SER A 249 25.51 -12.70 -10.85
C SER A 249 25.47 -11.55 -9.84
N ARG A 250 24.36 -10.81 -9.84
CA ARG A 250 24.12 -9.68 -8.93
C ARG A 250 23.99 -10.12 -7.48
N LEU A 251 23.28 -11.24 -7.23
CA LEU A 251 23.13 -11.81 -5.89
C LEU A 251 24.44 -12.38 -5.35
N TYR A 252 25.23 -13.05 -6.18
CA TYR A 252 26.54 -13.56 -5.78
C TYR A 252 27.56 -12.45 -5.52
N GLU A 253 27.53 -11.36 -6.30
CA GLU A 253 28.34 -10.18 -6.05
C GLU A 253 27.99 -9.54 -4.70
N ALA A 254 26.70 -9.34 -4.42
CA ALA A 254 26.23 -8.81 -3.14
C ALA A 254 26.61 -9.72 -1.95
N GLY A 255 26.64 -11.04 -2.15
CA GLY A 255 27.09 -12.03 -1.18
C GLY A 255 28.61 -12.20 -1.05
N GLY A 256 29.42 -11.43 -1.79
CA GLY A 256 30.89 -11.51 -1.77
C GLY A 256 31.46 -12.73 -2.51
N ARG A 257 30.64 -13.46 -3.26
CA ARG A 257 31.03 -14.63 -4.07
C ARG A 257 31.42 -14.21 -5.49
N ALA A 258 32.52 -13.46 -5.60
CA ALA A 258 32.95 -12.85 -6.86
C ALA A 258 33.21 -13.84 -8.01
N ALA A 259 33.72 -15.04 -7.71
CA ALA A 259 33.99 -16.05 -8.72
C ALA A 259 32.70 -16.56 -9.39
N ASP A 260 31.68 -16.86 -8.58
CA ASP A 260 30.36 -17.31 -9.07
C ASP A 260 29.65 -16.19 -9.83
N ALA A 261 29.75 -14.95 -9.33
CA ALA A 261 29.21 -13.78 -10.01
C ALA A 261 29.78 -13.61 -11.42
N LEU A 262 31.11 -13.68 -11.56
CA LEU A 262 31.78 -13.58 -12.86
C LEU A 262 31.42 -14.73 -13.80
N ALA A 263 31.26 -15.95 -13.27
CA ALA A 263 30.84 -17.10 -14.06
C ALA A 263 29.45 -16.91 -14.67
N HIS A 264 28.46 -16.51 -13.86
CA HIS A 264 27.11 -16.23 -14.36
C HIS A 264 27.06 -15.01 -15.30
N LEU A 265 27.81 -13.95 -15.01
CA LEU A 265 27.89 -12.79 -15.90
C LEU A 265 28.52 -13.11 -17.25
N ALA A 266 29.54 -13.99 -17.28
CA ALA A 266 30.15 -14.45 -18.51
C ALA A 266 29.17 -15.29 -19.35
N HIS A 267 28.39 -16.16 -18.71
CA HIS A 267 27.32 -16.91 -19.38
C HIS A 267 26.24 -15.98 -19.95
N TYR A 268 25.74 -15.02 -19.17
CA TYR A 268 24.78 -14.01 -19.63
C TYR A 268 25.25 -13.32 -20.92
N LYS A 269 26.49 -12.81 -20.92
CA LYS A 269 27.07 -12.14 -22.09
C LYS A 269 27.18 -13.07 -23.30
N LYS A 270 27.65 -14.30 -23.08
CA LYS A 270 27.76 -15.31 -24.14
C LYS A 270 26.41 -15.62 -24.79
N ILE A 271 25.32 -15.65 -24.03
CA ILE A 271 23.96 -15.87 -24.56
C ILE A 271 23.54 -14.66 -25.43
N LEU A 272 23.76 -13.43 -24.95
CA LEU A 272 23.45 -12.23 -25.72
C LEU A 272 24.24 -12.13 -27.03
N ASP A 273 25.53 -12.46 -27.00
CA ASP A 273 26.40 -12.45 -28.17
C ASP A 273 25.95 -13.47 -29.23
N ARG A 274 25.31 -14.57 -28.81
CA ARG A 274 24.72 -15.57 -29.72
C ARG A 274 23.37 -15.11 -30.29
N GLY A 275 22.57 -14.39 -29.52
CA GLY A 275 21.27 -13.86 -29.94
C GLY A 275 21.34 -12.68 -30.90
N GLY A 276 22.49 -11.98 -30.96
CA GLY A 276 22.73 -10.84 -31.85
C GLY A 276 23.14 -11.17 -33.30
N ILE A 277 23.19 -12.44 -33.70
CA ILE A 277 23.50 -12.88 -35.07
C ILE A 277 22.22 -13.42 -35.72
N GLY A 278 21.31 -12.51 -36.00
CA GLY A 278 20.03 -12.78 -36.67
C GLY A 278 19.25 -11.48 -36.76
N ALA A 279 19.58 -10.70 -37.79
CA ALA A 279 18.88 -9.45 -38.15
C ALA A 279 17.39 -9.68 -38.42
#